data_AF-A0A1R4EW98-F1
#
_entry.id   AF-A0A1R4EW98-F1
#
_cell.length_a   1.000
_cell.length_b   1.000
_cell.length_c   1.000
_cell.angle_alpha   90.00
_cell.angle_beta   90.00
_cell.angle_gamma   90.00
#
_symmetry.space_group_name_H-M   'P 1'
#
loop_
_entity.id
_entity.type
_entity.pdbx_description
1 polymer ?
#
loop_
_entity_poly.entity_id
_entity_poly.type
_entity_poly.pdbx_seq_one_letter_code
_entity_poly.pdbx_strand_id
1 'polypeptide(L)'
;MTNVWEPGRGRRSSGADQPVDQGGFEDLVDPDDPYGTDSTHATDGERGSGGSSGGGSYDPENSPTAPDRDLAWELLDAQPDNPRIAELAHRVLAEEPWRTGIMLLLGNHYDACGRRDDARRIYQDACGRNDKFFPMAIAELRDLEFSERNYAEGLRHARTAVEADPESWHNHMQVGYGLATVGEFDEGWDMIARSVQMCAQSDPDQYADALAAQTILLADTYAPPWRQIPSADAAMRANPANSWAIEMLGWALILEYRFEEAEDVALRTLREDPTNNFAVTIVGLAKQLRSIIDDSEFGLDDIRRAGTIEMAWKGLRDQHLGIDLATALAALEEVMPPEVRATFRPPLTPEQAEERPGSDDTVTTWHDGQLPGTGSVWGLGADVRFMSSEEIEAMDEEIEANQENWPRWPQNERWDQYLTDDAGGYVLAVEFDRFVLRMPGVDEDIPIADSPADWVWDRVVAYGGHDPRPARRPLESFVPVEPRLGGEQEA
;
A
#
# COMPACT_ATOMS: atom_id res chain seq x y z
N MET A 1 -4.53 -12.52 -10.60
CA MET A 1 -3.54 -11.53 -10.09
C MET A 1 -2.89 -11.96 -8.77
N THR A 2 -2.80 -13.26 -8.46
CA THR A 2 -2.21 -13.79 -7.21
C THR A 2 -0.94 -14.66 -7.39
N ASN A 3 -0.33 -14.69 -8.59
CA ASN A 3 0.91 -15.45 -8.85
C ASN A 3 2.06 -14.60 -9.42
N VAL A 4 1.99 -13.27 -9.33
CA VAL A 4 3.04 -12.36 -9.86
C VAL A 4 3.76 -11.59 -8.74
N TRP A 5 3.36 -11.76 -7.48
CA TRP A 5 3.94 -11.03 -6.35
C TRP A 5 4.51 -12.00 -5.28
N GLU A 6 5.71 -12.53 -5.56
CA GLU A 6 6.65 -13.04 -4.56
C GLU A 6 8.05 -12.54 -4.94
N PRO A 7 8.67 -11.63 -4.17
CA PRO A 7 10.07 -11.31 -4.37
C PRO A 7 10.93 -12.42 -3.74
N GLY A 8 11.57 -13.22 -4.59
CA GLY A 8 12.81 -13.93 -4.24
C GLY A 8 12.69 -15.29 -3.53
N ARG A 9 12.37 -16.37 -4.28
CA ARG A 9 12.88 -17.72 -3.98
C ARG A 9 13.35 -18.45 -5.24
N GLY A 10 14.57 -18.14 -5.68
CA GLY A 10 15.25 -18.89 -6.74
C GLY A 10 15.76 -20.25 -6.26
N ARG A 11 15.13 -21.35 -6.72
CA ARG A 11 15.78 -22.67 -6.71
C ARG A 11 16.94 -22.67 -7.70
N ARG A 12 18.14 -22.98 -7.20
CA ARG A 12 19.37 -23.12 -7.98
C ARG A 12 19.28 -24.23 -9.01
N SER A 13 19.50 -23.89 -10.28
CA SER A 13 20.12 -24.79 -11.26
C SER A 13 21.26 -24.07 -11.95
N SER A 14 22.42 -24.72 -11.95
CA SER A 14 23.75 -24.27 -12.36
C SER A 14 23.85 -23.77 -13.80
N GLY A 15 24.54 -22.63 -14.02
CA GLY A 15 25.18 -22.32 -15.29
C GLY A 15 25.41 -20.83 -15.58
N ALA A 16 26.63 -20.35 -15.28
CA ALA A 16 27.37 -19.24 -15.90
C ALA A 16 26.78 -17.81 -15.99
N ASP A 17 27.44 -16.91 -15.21
CA ASP A 17 27.80 -15.50 -15.47
C ASP A 17 26.87 -14.60 -16.30
N GLN A 18 26.14 -13.69 -15.62
CA GLN A 18 26.15 -12.22 -15.78
C GLN A 18 25.43 -11.57 -14.57
N PRO A 19 25.84 -10.38 -14.07
CA PRO A 19 25.20 -9.72 -12.94
C PRO A 19 23.86 -9.08 -13.36
N VAL A 20 22.83 -9.26 -12.54
CA VAL A 20 21.52 -8.60 -12.67
C VAL A 20 21.57 -7.33 -11.83
N ASP A 21 21.35 -6.21 -12.50
CA ASP A 21 21.22 -4.87 -11.94
C ASP A 21 19.96 -4.79 -11.06
N GLN A 22 20.15 -4.79 -9.74
CA GLN A 22 19.10 -4.54 -8.76
C GLN A 22 19.17 -3.04 -8.42
N GLY A 23 18.46 -2.22 -9.20
CA GLY A 23 18.20 -0.82 -8.87
C GLY A 23 17.23 -0.74 -7.68
N GLY A 24 17.77 -0.96 -6.48
CA GLY A 24 17.20 -0.58 -5.20
C GLY A 24 17.61 0.85 -4.85
N PHE A 25 16.79 1.51 -4.04
CA PHE A 25 16.89 2.90 -3.60
C PHE A 25 18.09 3.18 -2.64
N GLU A 26 19.25 2.56 -2.88
CA GLU A 26 20.37 2.49 -1.93
C GLU A 26 21.57 3.42 -2.25
N ASP A 27 21.57 4.16 -3.36
CA ASP A 27 22.74 4.94 -3.80
C ASP A 27 22.78 6.41 -3.29
N LEU A 28 22.20 6.72 -2.12
CA LEU A 28 22.04 8.12 -1.66
C LEU A 28 22.71 8.53 -0.34
N VAL A 29 23.74 7.83 0.13
CA VAL A 29 24.51 8.32 1.29
C VAL A 29 26.01 8.18 1.05
N ASP A 30 26.67 9.29 0.72
CA ASP A 30 28.09 9.45 0.98
C ASP A 30 28.27 9.58 2.51
N PRO A 31 28.94 8.63 3.20
CA PRO A 31 29.07 8.67 4.66
C PRO A 31 29.93 9.83 5.18
N ASP A 32 30.64 10.56 4.30
CA ASP A 32 31.43 11.75 4.65
C ASP A 32 30.71 13.08 4.36
N ASP A 33 29.56 13.08 3.65
CA ASP A 33 28.72 14.27 3.41
C ASP A 33 27.21 13.93 3.44
N PRO A 34 26.58 13.89 4.64
CA PRO A 34 25.16 13.59 4.77
C PRO A 34 24.22 14.72 4.31
N TYR A 35 24.75 15.84 3.81
CA TYR A 35 23.96 16.99 3.33
C TYR A 35 24.67 17.66 2.15
N GLY A 36 24.62 17.05 0.96
CA GLY A 36 25.31 17.47 -0.27
C GLY A 36 25.64 18.97 -0.37
N THR A 37 26.86 19.34 0.03
CA THR A 37 27.38 20.70 -0.13
C THR A 37 28.75 20.69 -0.79
N ASP A 38 28.72 20.84 -2.12
CA ASP A 38 29.72 21.44 -3.00
C ASP A 38 31.20 21.40 -2.53
N SER A 39 31.92 20.34 -2.93
CA SER A 39 33.35 20.16 -2.70
C SER A 39 34.19 21.03 -3.65
N THR A 40 34.46 22.27 -3.24
CA THR A 40 35.64 22.99 -3.74
C THR A 40 36.84 22.72 -2.84
N HIS A 41 37.88 22.11 -3.42
CA HIS A 41 39.19 21.90 -2.80
C HIS A 41 39.67 23.14 -2.02
N ALA A 42 39.65 23.05 -0.68
CA ALA A 42 40.38 23.93 0.21
C ALA A 42 41.33 23.08 1.07
N THR A 43 42.56 22.95 0.59
CA THR A 43 43.70 22.64 1.45
C THR A 43 43.99 23.90 2.25
N ASP A 44 43.66 23.92 3.54
CA ASP A 44 44.13 25.00 4.42
C ASP A 44 44.84 24.44 5.65
N GLY A 45 46.06 24.94 5.82
CA GLY A 45 46.97 24.57 6.89
C GLY A 45 46.82 25.48 8.09
N GLU A 46 46.84 24.89 9.28
CA GLU A 46 47.03 25.62 10.52
C GLU A 46 48.44 25.40 11.06
N ARG A 47 49.31 26.39 10.82
CA ARG A 47 50.40 26.73 11.73
C ARG A 47 49.87 27.76 12.73
N GLY A 48 49.55 27.33 13.94
CA GLY A 48 49.23 28.19 15.07
C GLY A 48 49.77 27.59 16.36
N SER A 49 50.89 28.12 16.84
CA SER A 49 51.57 27.69 18.06
C SER A 49 50.79 28.05 19.34
N GLY A 50 50.76 27.11 20.29
CA GLY A 50 50.80 27.44 21.72
C GLY A 50 49.75 26.76 22.59
N GLY A 51 50.19 25.88 23.49
CA GLY A 51 49.40 25.46 24.65
C GLY A 51 49.40 23.95 24.88
N SER A 52 50.47 23.44 25.49
CA SER A 52 50.56 22.07 25.99
C SER A 52 49.60 21.88 27.17
N SER A 53 48.56 21.08 26.97
CA SER A 53 47.90 20.28 28.01
C SER A 53 47.57 18.92 27.40
N GLY A 54 48.24 17.88 27.88
CA GLY A 54 48.16 16.52 27.33
C GLY A 54 46.78 15.89 27.50
N GLY A 55 45.94 16.02 26.49
CA GLY A 55 44.93 15.03 26.12
C GLY A 55 45.43 14.36 24.84
N GLY A 56 45.70 13.06 24.88
CA GLY A 56 45.97 12.32 23.65
C GLY A 56 44.71 12.41 22.79
N SER A 57 44.80 13.12 21.66
CA SER A 57 43.73 13.11 20.67
C SER A 57 43.56 11.68 20.19
N TYR A 58 42.42 11.06 20.53
CA TYR A 58 42.03 9.78 19.97
C TYR A 58 41.96 9.96 18.45
N ASP A 59 42.86 9.28 17.75
CA ASP A 59 42.87 9.23 16.30
C ASP A 59 42.02 8.01 15.88
N PRO A 60 40.80 8.22 15.35
CA PRO A 60 39.88 7.15 15.00
C PRO A 60 40.38 6.23 13.89
N GLU A 61 41.40 6.62 13.13
CA GLU A 61 42.04 5.77 12.10
C GLU A 61 43.16 4.89 12.67
N ASN A 62 43.73 5.28 13.81
CA ASN A 62 44.73 4.48 14.52
C ASN A 62 44.12 3.56 15.59
N SER A 63 42.80 3.38 15.60
CA SER A 63 42.14 2.43 16.50
C SER A 63 42.42 0.98 16.08
N PRO A 64 42.66 0.04 17.02
CA PRO A 64 42.78 -1.39 16.70
C PRO A 64 41.57 -1.98 15.98
N THR A 65 40.39 -1.34 16.10
CA THR A 65 39.13 -1.74 15.47
C THR A 65 38.91 -1.13 14.09
N ALA A 66 39.75 -0.19 13.63
CA ALA A 66 39.56 0.49 12.35
C ALA A 66 39.48 -0.48 11.15
N PRO A 67 40.37 -1.49 11.01
CA PRO A 67 40.25 -2.45 9.91
C PRO A 67 38.96 -3.30 9.96
N ASP A 68 38.48 -3.62 11.16
CA ASP A 68 37.23 -4.38 11.31
C ASP A 68 36.01 -3.51 10.97
N ARG A 69 36.05 -2.23 11.31
CA ARG A 69 35.02 -1.24 10.97
C ARG A 69 34.93 -1.03 9.46
N ASP A 70 36.05 -0.73 8.82
CA ASP A 70 36.06 -0.35 7.41
C ASP A 70 35.65 -1.56 6.54
N LEU A 71 36.13 -2.76 6.87
CA LEU A 71 35.69 -3.99 6.22
C LEU A 71 34.20 -4.28 6.45
N ALA A 72 33.64 -3.92 7.61
CA ALA A 72 32.21 -4.12 7.86
C ALA A 72 31.35 -3.25 6.94
N TRP A 73 31.75 -1.99 6.72
CA TRP A 73 31.06 -1.08 5.79
C TRP A 73 31.20 -1.56 4.35
N GLU A 74 32.41 -1.89 3.89
CA GLU A 74 32.63 -2.43 2.54
C GLU A 74 31.81 -3.71 2.29
N LEU A 75 31.66 -4.56 3.31
CA LEU A 75 30.83 -5.75 3.21
C LEU A 75 29.34 -5.43 3.21
N LEU A 76 28.88 -4.45 3.99
CA LEU A 76 27.48 -4.03 3.98
C LEU A 76 27.09 -3.56 2.57
N ASP A 77 27.91 -2.71 1.96
CA ASP A 77 27.65 -2.16 0.63
C ASP A 77 27.65 -3.24 -0.46
N ALA A 78 28.57 -4.20 -0.38
CA ALA A 78 28.73 -5.21 -1.42
C ALA A 78 27.84 -6.46 -1.23
N GLN A 79 27.61 -6.86 0.03
CA GLN A 79 26.97 -8.12 0.43
C GLN A 79 26.28 -7.93 1.80
N PRO A 80 25.16 -7.20 1.87
CA PRO A 80 24.55 -6.80 3.14
C PRO A 80 24.08 -7.98 4.01
N ASP A 81 23.88 -9.16 3.42
CA ASP A 81 23.55 -10.41 4.12
C ASP A 81 24.78 -11.21 4.60
N ASN A 82 26.00 -10.70 4.40
CA ASN A 82 27.22 -11.42 4.73
C ASN A 82 27.36 -11.59 6.26
N PRO A 83 27.41 -12.83 6.79
CA PRO A 83 27.39 -13.08 8.23
C PRO A 83 28.63 -12.52 8.96
N ARG A 84 29.70 -12.22 8.23
CA ARG A 84 30.92 -11.62 8.79
C ARG A 84 30.68 -10.18 9.27
N ILE A 85 29.69 -9.48 8.73
CA ILE A 85 29.33 -8.12 9.15
C ILE A 85 28.98 -8.11 10.64
N ALA A 86 28.11 -9.01 11.09
CA ALA A 86 27.75 -9.13 12.50
C ALA A 86 28.98 -9.44 13.38
N GLU A 87 29.86 -10.35 12.94
CA GLU A 87 31.09 -10.68 13.70
C GLU A 87 32.04 -9.48 13.84
N LEU A 88 32.18 -8.69 12.78
CA LEU A 88 33.00 -7.46 12.77
C LEU A 88 32.36 -6.40 13.69
N ALA A 89 31.08 -6.10 13.48
CA ALA A 89 30.35 -5.11 14.26
C ALA A 89 30.35 -5.42 15.76
N HIS A 90 30.12 -6.67 16.16
CA HIS A 90 30.19 -7.08 17.57
C HIS A 90 31.58 -6.91 18.18
N ARG A 91 32.66 -7.20 17.43
CA ARG A 91 34.04 -6.97 17.90
C ARG A 91 34.31 -5.48 18.09
N VAL A 92 33.89 -4.65 17.15
CA VAL A 92 34.02 -3.19 17.27
C VAL A 92 33.23 -2.67 18.46
N LEU A 93 31.97 -3.08 18.62
CA LEU A 93 31.09 -2.62 19.71
C LEU A 93 31.51 -3.15 21.09
N ALA A 94 32.23 -4.26 21.18
CA ALA A 94 32.78 -4.75 22.43
C ALA A 94 33.87 -3.82 22.99
N GLU A 95 34.70 -3.25 22.11
CA GLU A 95 35.79 -2.32 22.47
C GLU A 95 35.32 -0.87 22.48
N GLU A 96 34.40 -0.51 21.58
CA GLU A 96 33.92 0.84 21.36
C GLU A 96 32.38 0.93 21.42
N PRO A 97 31.74 0.64 22.58
CA PRO A 97 30.27 0.55 22.67
C PRO A 97 29.54 1.83 22.30
N TRP A 98 30.20 3.00 22.37
CA TRP A 98 29.60 4.30 22.07
C TRP A 98 29.46 4.59 20.56
N ARG A 99 29.96 3.73 19.67
CA ARG A 99 29.86 3.95 18.22
C ARG A 99 28.49 3.61 17.65
N THR A 100 27.57 4.56 17.72
CA THR A 100 26.21 4.43 17.20
C THR A 100 26.17 4.13 15.69
N GLY A 101 27.10 4.67 14.89
CA GLY A 101 27.20 4.29 13.47
C GLY A 101 27.40 2.80 13.22
N ILE A 102 28.14 2.09 14.10
CA ILE A 102 28.31 0.64 13.98
C ILE A 102 27.10 -0.13 14.49
N MET A 103 26.33 0.44 15.42
CA MET A 103 25.02 -0.12 15.75
C MET A 103 24.10 -0.04 14.55
N LEU A 104 24.05 1.10 13.85
CA LEU A 104 23.19 1.25 12.67
C LEU A 104 23.59 0.27 11.57
N LEU A 105 24.88 0.14 11.25
CA LEU A 105 25.38 -0.90 10.34
C LEU A 105 24.93 -2.32 10.75
N LEU A 106 24.98 -2.65 12.05
CA LEU A 106 24.53 -3.95 12.54
C LEU A 106 23.02 -4.13 12.38
N GLY A 107 22.25 -3.06 12.60
CA GLY A 107 20.81 -3.02 12.35
C GLY A 107 20.50 -3.28 10.88
N ASN A 108 21.13 -2.55 9.96
CA ASN A 108 20.94 -2.68 8.51
C ASN A 108 21.30 -4.10 8.04
N HIS A 109 22.40 -4.67 8.54
CA HIS A 109 22.74 -6.07 8.29
C HIS A 109 21.67 -7.06 8.78
N TYR A 110 21.13 -6.85 9.98
CA TYR A 110 20.07 -7.71 10.50
C TYR A 110 18.78 -7.59 9.70
N ASP A 111 18.45 -6.38 9.23
CA ASP A 111 17.30 -6.20 8.35
C ASP A 111 17.49 -6.90 6.99
N ALA A 112 18.65 -6.73 6.36
CA ALA A 112 19.02 -7.45 5.13
C ALA A 112 18.98 -8.98 5.30
N CYS A 113 19.28 -9.49 6.50
CA CYS A 113 19.17 -10.91 6.83
C CYS A 113 17.73 -11.38 7.16
N GLY A 114 16.74 -10.48 7.14
CA GLY A 114 15.36 -10.74 7.56
C GLY A 114 15.20 -10.92 9.08
N ARG A 115 16.19 -10.56 9.89
CA ARG A 115 16.17 -10.61 11.36
C ARG A 115 15.59 -9.33 11.95
N ARG A 116 14.33 -9.06 11.60
CA ARG A 116 13.68 -7.76 11.84
C ARG A 116 13.52 -7.38 13.31
N ASP A 117 13.25 -8.34 14.19
CA ASP A 117 13.19 -8.06 15.64
C ASP A 117 14.55 -7.63 16.21
N ASP A 118 15.64 -8.20 15.69
CA ASP A 118 16.98 -7.79 16.09
C ASP A 118 17.32 -6.40 15.53
N ALA A 119 17.01 -6.13 14.26
CA ALA A 119 17.19 -4.82 13.64
C ALA A 119 16.42 -3.73 14.41
N ARG A 120 15.12 -3.97 14.67
CA ARG A 120 14.24 -3.08 15.45
C ARG A 120 14.84 -2.71 16.80
N ARG A 121 15.31 -3.72 17.55
CA ARG A 121 15.95 -3.48 18.86
C ARG A 121 17.20 -2.63 18.74
N ILE A 122 18.03 -2.88 17.73
CA ILE A 122 19.27 -2.12 17.51
C ILE A 122 18.97 -0.67 17.13
N TYR A 123 18.00 -0.42 16.25
CA TYR A 123 17.59 0.94 15.88
C TYR A 123 16.95 1.68 17.06
N GLN A 124 16.15 1.01 17.88
CA GLN A 124 15.59 1.58 19.12
C GLN A 124 16.70 1.93 20.12
N ASP A 125 17.69 1.06 20.30
CA ASP A 125 18.85 1.34 21.15
C ASP A 125 19.67 2.53 20.62
N ALA A 126 19.83 2.65 19.29
CA ALA A 126 20.50 3.78 18.65
C ALA A 126 19.71 5.09 18.84
N CYS A 127 18.40 5.07 18.64
CA CYS A 127 17.51 6.21 18.90
C CYS A 127 17.61 6.66 20.37
N GLY A 128 17.62 5.70 21.31
CA GLY A 128 17.70 5.97 22.75
C GLY A 128 18.98 6.71 23.19
N ARG A 129 20.04 6.70 22.38
CA ARG A 129 21.27 7.45 22.65
C ARG A 129 21.14 8.94 22.37
N ASN A 130 20.20 9.31 21.50
CA ASN A 130 19.93 10.71 21.14
C ASN A 130 21.19 11.51 20.80
N ASP A 131 22.09 10.90 20.01
CA ASP A 131 23.30 11.54 19.52
C ASP A 131 23.12 12.02 18.07
N LYS A 132 24.21 12.45 17.42
CA LYS A 132 24.16 12.97 16.04
C LYS A 132 23.59 11.99 15.00
N PHE A 133 23.54 10.70 15.30
CA PHE A 133 22.97 9.66 14.43
C PHE A 133 21.48 9.43 14.69
N PHE A 134 20.86 10.14 15.64
CA PHE A 134 19.43 10.04 15.92
C PHE A 134 18.55 10.20 14.67
N PRO A 135 18.76 11.21 13.78
CA PRO A 135 17.95 11.35 12.57
C PRO A 135 18.01 10.13 11.64
N MET A 136 19.19 9.52 11.50
CA MET A 136 19.37 8.30 10.71
C MET A 136 18.71 7.10 11.39
N ALA A 137 18.94 6.92 12.69
CA ALA A 137 18.36 5.82 13.46
C ALA A 137 16.82 5.81 13.44
N ILE A 138 16.18 6.99 13.53
CA ILE A 138 14.72 7.10 13.51
C ILE A 138 14.15 6.89 12.10
N ALA A 139 14.89 7.24 11.05
CA ALA A 139 14.53 6.96 9.66
C ALA A 139 14.61 5.45 9.36
N GLU A 140 15.67 4.77 9.78
CA GLU A 140 15.82 3.31 9.64
C GLU A 140 14.71 2.55 10.40
N LEU A 141 14.39 3.00 11.62
CA LEU A 141 13.29 2.41 12.38
C LEU A 141 11.93 2.64 11.71
N ARG A 142 11.69 3.82 11.13
CA ARG A 142 10.48 4.12 10.34
C ARG A 142 10.36 3.17 9.15
N ASP A 143 11.43 3.02 8.37
CA ASP A 143 11.42 2.23 7.14
C ASP A 143 11.24 0.74 7.46
N LEU A 144 11.86 0.26 8.54
CA LEU A 144 11.61 -1.08 9.07
C LEU A 144 10.13 -1.28 9.44
N GLU A 145 9.51 -0.37 10.18
CA GLU A 145 8.09 -0.51 10.54
C GLU A 145 7.16 -0.45 9.32
N PHE A 146 7.47 0.36 8.32
CA PHE A 146 6.71 0.37 7.06
C PHE A 146 6.86 -0.94 6.29
N SER A 147 8.07 -1.51 6.20
CA SER A 147 8.29 -2.81 5.53
C SER A 147 7.56 -3.98 6.23
N GLU A 148 7.39 -3.87 7.56
CA GLU A 148 6.62 -4.82 8.37
C GLU A 148 5.12 -4.53 8.40
N ARG A 149 4.66 -3.53 7.63
CA ARG A 149 3.27 -3.06 7.59
C ARG A 149 2.73 -2.59 8.95
N ASN A 150 3.61 -2.21 9.87
CA ASN A 150 3.25 -1.56 11.12
C ASN A 150 3.01 -0.07 10.90
N TYR A 151 2.08 0.27 9.99
CA TYR A 151 1.92 1.62 9.43
C TYR A 151 1.69 2.71 10.47
N ALA A 152 0.98 2.41 11.57
CA ALA A 152 0.77 3.37 12.66
C ALA A 152 2.08 3.75 13.38
N GLU A 153 2.93 2.76 13.68
CA GLU A 153 4.23 3.02 14.29
C GLU A 153 5.20 3.64 13.28
N GLY A 154 5.18 3.20 12.02
CA GLY A 154 5.94 3.82 10.93
C GLY A 154 5.59 5.30 10.78
N LEU A 155 4.31 5.68 10.79
CA LEU A 155 3.88 7.09 10.75
C LEU A 155 4.35 7.87 12.00
N ARG A 156 4.29 7.26 13.19
CA ARG A 156 4.82 7.88 14.42
C ARG A 156 6.32 8.17 14.29
N HIS A 157 7.08 7.20 13.77
CA HIS A 157 8.52 7.36 13.54
C HIS A 157 8.82 8.37 12.43
N ALA A 158 8.04 8.40 11.34
CA ALA A 158 8.15 9.40 10.28
C ALA A 158 7.95 10.83 10.81
N ARG A 159 6.95 11.05 11.66
CA ARG A 159 6.75 12.36 12.31
C ARG A 159 7.94 12.74 13.20
N THR A 160 8.49 11.78 13.94
CA THR A 160 9.70 12.00 14.75
C THR A 160 10.92 12.32 13.88
N ALA A 161 11.05 11.70 12.71
CA ALA A 161 12.12 11.99 11.75
C ALA A 161 12.03 13.42 11.20
N VAL A 162 10.81 13.91 10.89
CA VAL A 162 10.59 15.31 10.51
C VAL A 162 10.90 16.28 11.65
N GLU A 163 10.63 15.92 12.91
CA GLU A 163 11.03 16.75 14.06
C GLU A 163 12.56 16.84 14.20
N ALA A 164 13.27 15.75 13.89
CA ALA A 164 14.72 15.68 13.94
C ALA A 164 15.40 16.41 12.79
N ASP A 165 14.81 16.36 11.60
CA ASP A 165 15.25 17.06 10.39
C ASP A 165 14.04 17.63 9.63
N PRO A 166 13.64 18.88 9.95
CA PRO A 166 12.47 19.51 9.37
C PRO A 166 12.64 19.94 7.91
N GLU A 167 13.88 20.03 7.41
CA GLU A 167 14.19 20.50 6.06
C GLU A 167 14.26 19.34 5.05
N SER A 168 14.42 18.10 5.52
CA SER A 168 14.42 16.91 4.69
C SER A 168 13.06 16.67 4.00
N TRP A 169 13.01 16.97 2.70
CA TRP A 169 11.85 16.66 1.86
C TRP A 169 11.50 15.17 1.90
N HIS A 170 12.50 14.29 2.03
CA HIS A 170 12.30 12.85 2.12
C HIS A 170 11.53 12.47 3.38
N ASN A 171 11.86 13.06 4.54
CA ASN A 171 11.12 12.78 5.77
C ASN A 171 9.66 13.25 5.70
N HIS A 172 9.38 14.40 5.07
CA HIS A 172 8.01 14.84 4.82
C HIS A 172 7.27 13.89 3.87
N MET A 173 7.95 13.37 2.84
CA MET A 173 7.37 12.42 1.90
C MET A 173 6.95 11.13 2.63
N GLN A 174 7.78 10.66 3.55
CA GLN A 174 7.52 9.45 4.33
C GLN A 174 6.39 9.66 5.37
N VAL A 175 6.20 10.88 5.88
CA VAL A 175 4.97 11.22 6.63
C VAL A 175 3.74 11.12 5.73
N GLY A 176 3.83 11.61 4.49
CA GLY A 176 2.75 11.47 3.51
C GLY A 176 2.42 10.01 3.19
N TYR A 177 3.44 9.17 3.01
CA TYR A 177 3.27 7.73 2.84
C TYR A 177 2.60 7.09 4.06
N GLY A 178 3.09 7.37 5.26
CA GLY A 178 2.51 6.88 6.51
C GLY A 178 1.05 7.30 6.71
N LEU A 179 0.70 8.54 6.36
CA LEU A 179 -0.69 9.03 6.41
C LEU A 179 -1.58 8.23 5.46
N ALA A 180 -1.13 8.01 4.22
CA ALA A 180 -1.89 7.28 3.23
C ALA A 180 -2.05 5.79 3.58
N THR A 181 -1.04 5.15 4.18
CA THR A 181 -1.11 3.73 4.60
C THR A 181 -1.96 3.50 5.85
N VAL A 182 -2.09 4.50 6.73
CA VAL A 182 -3.13 4.50 7.79
C VAL A 182 -4.48 5.05 7.30
N GLY A 183 -4.62 5.24 5.98
CA GLY A 183 -5.80 5.63 5.21
C GLY A 183 -6.31 7.06 5.38
N GLU A 184 -5.49 7.96 5.90
CA GLU A 184 -5.64 9.40 5.68
C GLU A 184 -5.16 9.76 4.25
N PHE A 185 -5.79 9.12 3.26
CA PHE A 185 -5.32 9.06 1.87
C PHE A 185 -5.11 10.44 1.25
N ASP A 186 -6.12 11.31 1.33
CA ASP A 186 -6.02 12.63 0.71
C ASP A 186 -4.90 13.48 1.29
N GLU A 187 -4.80 13.50 2.62
CA GLU A 187 -3.76 14.25 3.31
C GLU A 187 -2.37 13.66 3.01
N GLY A 188 -2.26 12.34 2.98
CA GLY A 188 -1.04 11.63 2.65
C GLY A 188 -0.56 11.91 1.24
N TRP A 189 -1.42 11.73 0.24
CA TRP A 189 -1.12 12.01 -1.17
C TRP A 189 -0.76 13.48 -1.40
N ASP A 190 -1.47 14.42 -0.76
CA ASP A 190 -1.15 15.85 -0.85
C ASP A 190 0.19 16.18 -0.16
N MET A 191 0.55 15.48 0.92
CA MET A 191 1.86 15.62 1.57
C MET A 191 3.00 15.08 0.71
N ILE A 192 2.82 13.92 0.07
CA ILE A 192 3.79 13.37 -0.89
C ILE A 192 4.05 14.40 -2.00
N ALA A 193 2.99 14.95 -2.60
CA ALA A 193 3.10 15.95 -3.66
C ALA A 193 3.81 17.24 -3.19
N ARG A 194 3.52 17.73 -1.98
CA ARG A 194 4.22 18.87 -1.38
C ARG A 194 5.70 18.59 -1.15
N SER A 195 6.04 17.37 -0.76
CA SER A 195 7.43 16.97 -0.51
C SER A 195 8.27 17.01 -1.78
N VAL A 196 7.70 16.66 -2.94
CA VAL A 196 8.35 16.86 -4.25
C VAL A 196 8.59 18.35 -4.54
N GLN A 197 7.63 19.22 -4.21
CA GLN A 197 7.82 20.67 -4.36
C GLN A 197 8.89 21.22 -3.41
N MET A 198 9.04 20.64 -2.21
CA MET A 198 10.12 20.96 -1.29
C MET A 198 11.47 20.56 -1.89
N CYS A 199 11.60 19.31 -2.39
CA CYS A 199 12.79 18.84 -3.09
C CYS A 199 13.19 19.78 -4.23
N ALA A 200 12.24 20.17 -5.08
CA ALA A 200 12.51 21.10 -6.18
C ALA A 200 13.13 22.44 -5.75
N GLN A 201 12.91 22.86 -4.49
CA GLN A 201 13.41 24.11 -3.94
C GLN A 201 14.71 23.93 -3.15
N SER A 202 14.80 22.88 -2.33
CA SER A 202 15.93 22.64 -1.43
C SER A 202 17.04 21.83 -2.07
N ASP A 203 16.70 20.91 -2.96
CA ASP A 203 17.60 19.92 -3.56
C ASP A 203 17.18 19.59 -5.01
N PRO A 204 17.43 20.52 -5.96
CA PRO A 204 16.96 20.37 -7.34
C PRO A 204 17.60 19.19 -8.09
N ASP A 205 18.78 18.73 -7.66
CA ASP A 205 19.49 17.61 -8.30
C ASP A 205 18.74 16.29 -8.05
N GLN A 206 18.08 16.16 -6.89
CA GLN A 206 17.24 15.03 -6.52
C GLN A 206 15.80 15.11 -7.04
N TYR A 207 15.44 16.18 -7.77
CA TYR A 207 14.04 16.40 -8.18
C TYR A 207 13.48 15.28 -9.05
N ALA A 208 14.30 14.70 -9.92
CA ALA A 208 13.90 13.56 -10.75
C ALA A 208 13.59 12.32 -9.91
N ASP A 209 14.39 12.07 -8.87
CA ASP A 209 14.21 10.94 -7.96
C ASP A 209 13.02 11.16 -7.01
N ALA A 210 12.78 12.40 -6.58
CA ALA A 210 11.57 12.74 -5.82
C ALA A 210 10.29 12.52 -6.64
N LEU A 211 10.29 12.83 -7.94
CA LEU A 211 9.17 12.52 -8.84
C LEU A 211 8.96 11.01 -9.01
N ALA A 212 10.04 10.24 -9.13
CA ALA A 212 9.97 8.79 -9.18
C ALA A 212 9.42 8.21 -7.88
N ALA A 213 9.92 8.67 -6.73
CA ALA A 213 9.45 8.28 -5.40
C ALA A 213 7.97 8.59 -5.22
N GLN A 214 7.52 9.80 -5.57
CA GLN A 214 6.09 10.16 -5.53
C GLN A 214 5.24 9.16 -6.34
N THR A 215 5.70 8.81 -7.54
CA THR A 215 4.97 7.90 -8.41
C THR A 215 4.84 6.50 -7.79
N ILE A 216 5.92 5.98 -7.20
CA ILE A 216 5.93 4.70 -6.50
C ILE A 216 5.00 4.74 -5.28
N LEU A 217 5.11 5.76 -4.43
CA LEU A 217 4.33 5.85 -3.20
C LEU A 217 2.84 6.06 -3.48
N LEU A 218 2.47 6.80 -4.52
CA LEU A 218 1.07 6.90 -4.96
C LEU A 218 0.53 5.56 -5.47
N ALA A 219 1.36 4.75 -6.14
CA ALA A 219 0.96 3.41 -6.56
C ALA A 219 0.81 2.44 -5.38
N ASP A 220 1.79 2.41 -4.48
CA ASP A 220 1.81 1.53 -3.30
C ASP A 220 0.67 1.83 -2.32
N THR A 221 0.26 3.11 -2.25
CA THR A 221 -0.89 3.55 -1.44
C THR A 221 -2.22 3.54 -2.20
N TYR A 222 -2.25 2.94 -3.39
CA TYR A 222 -3.45 2.77 -4.20
C TYR A 222 -4.15 4.09 -4.56
N ALA A 223 -3.40 5.17 -4.74
CA ALA A 223 -3.93 6.45 -5.20
C ALA A 223 -4.71 6.30 -6.51
N PRO A 224 -5.76 7.09 -6.74
CA PRO A 224 -6.54 6.98 -7.95
C PRO A 224 -5.72 7.41 -9.18
N PRO A 225 -6.05 6.89 -10.38
CA PRO A 225 -5.27 7.14 -11.59
C PRO A 225 -5.08 8.63 -11.92
N TRP A 226 -6.06 9.49 -11.64
CA TRP A 226 -5.96 10.92 -11.90
C TRP A 226 -4.89 11.63 -11.07
N ARG A 227 -4.43 11.06 -9.93
CA ARG A 227 -3.25 11.52 -9.19
C ARG A 227 -1.97 10.88 -9.71
N GLN A 228 -2.02 9.60 -10.07
CA GLN A 228 -0.84 8.84 -10.52
C GLN A 228 -0.35 9.29 -11.90
N ILE A 229 -1.25 9.47 -12.88
CA ILE A 229 -0.89 9.76 -14.27
C ILE A 229 -0.03 11.03 -14.39
N PRO A 230 -0.40 12.20 -13.82
CA PRO A 230 0.43 13.40 -13.91
C PRO A 230 1.80 13.23 -13.24
N SER A 231 1.86 12.50 -12.11
CA SER A 231 3.12 12.21 -11.40
C SER A 231 4.04 11.34 -12.23
N ALA A 232 3.52 10.22 -12.74
CA ALA A 232 4.28 9.26 -13.53
C ALA A 232 4.76 9.87 -14.86
N ASP A 233 3.92 10.68 -15.52
CA ASP A 233 4.30 11.44 -16.72
C ASP A 233 5.40 12.47 -16.43
N ALA A 234 5.33 13.16 -15.29
CA ALA A 234 6.39 14.08 -14.87
C ALA A 234 7.71 13.34 -14.56
N ALA A 235 7.66 12.22 -13.85
CA ALA A 235 8.83 11.38 -13.55
C ALA A 235 9.48 10.82 -14.82
N MET A 236 8.67 10.28 -15.75
CA MET A 236 9.15 9.79 -17.05
C MET A 236 9.78 10.91 -17.88
N ARG A 237 9.23 12.14 -17.87
CA ARG A 237 9.85 13.28 -18.56
C ARG A 237 11.17 13.71 -17.93
N ALA A 238 11.27 13.64 -16.60
CA ALA A 238 12.49 14.00 -15.87
C ALA A 238 13.60 12.98 -16.12
N ASN A 239 13.26 11.69 -16.12
CA ASN A 239 14.19 10.60 -16.43
C ASN A 239 13.50 9.52 -17.29
N PRO A 240 13.64 9.57 -18.62
CA PRO A 240 13.03 8.59 -19.53
C PRO A 240 13.59 7.17 -19.37
N ALA A 241 14.75 7.00 -18.74
CA ALA A 241 15.32 5.67 -18.47
C ALA A 241 14.74 5.03 -17.20
N ASN A 242 13.96 5.75 -16.41
CA ASN A 242 13.34 5.22 -15.21
C ASN A 242 12.17 4.28 -15.59
N SER A 243 12.45 2.97 -15.57
CA SER A 243 11.48 1.92 -15.92
C SER A 243 10.27 1.91 -14.98
N TRP A 244 10.43 2.26 -13.70
CA TRP A 244 9.34 2.35 -12.74
C TRP A 244 8.34 3.45 -13.10
N ALA A 245 8.82 4.64 -13.49
CA ALA A 245 7.94 5.73 -13.91
C ALA A 245 7.08 5.34 -15.12
N ILE A 246 7.67 4.61 -16.07
CA ILE A 246 6.98 4.09 -17.26
C ILE A 246 5.94 3.04 -16.87
N GLU A 247 6.32 2.10 -16.02
CA GLU A 247 5.43 1.05 -15.54
C GLU A 247 4.22 1.65 -14.84
N MET A 248 4.43 2.57 -13.90
CA MET A 248 3.35 3.20 -13.14
C MET A 248 2.46 4.06 -14.04
N LEU A 249 3.01 4.74 -15.05
CA LEU A 249 2.20 5.45 -16.04
C LEU A 249 1.33 4.49 -16.85
N GLY A 250 1.91 3.38 -17.32
CA GLY A 250 1.20 2.35 -18.08
C GLY A 250 0.04 1.74 -17.29
N TRP A 251 0.29 1.36 -16.03
CA TRP A 251 -0.76 0.84 -15.14
C TRP A 251 -1.83 1.87 -14.85
N ALA A 252 -1.46 3.10 -14.50
CA ALA A 252 -2.44 4.15 -14.21
C ALA A 252 -3.32 4.46 -15.44
N LEU A 253 -2.76 4.45 -16.64
CA LEU A 253 -3.53 4.59 -17.88
C LEU A 253 -4.49 3.41 -18.11
N ILE A 254 -4.07 2.17 -17.82
CA ILE A 254 -4.96 1.00 -17.87
C ILE A 254 -6.09 1.13 -16.85
N LEU A 255 -5.81 1.59 -15.64
CA LEU A 255 -6.82 1.81 -14.60
C LEU A 255 -7.84 2.89 -14.99
N GLU A 256 -7.44 3.87 -15.80
CA GLU A 256 -8.32 4.92 -16.36
C GLU A 256 -8.95 4.51 -17.70
N TYR A 257 -8.85 3.25 -18.11
CA TYR A 257 -9.39 2.74 -19.38
C TYR A 257 -8.78 3.40 -20.64
N ARG A 258 -7.57 3.98 -20.53
CA ARG A 258 -6.83 4.66 -21.60
C ARG A 258 -5.83 3.70 -22.26
N PHE A 259 -6.34 2.59 -22.79
CA PHE A 259 -5.52 1.46 -23.25
C PHE A 259 -4.61 1.81 -24.44
N GLU A 260 -5.08 2.62 -25.37
CA GLU A 260 -4.27 3.08 -26.52
C GLU A 260 -3.07 3.91 -26.06
N GLU A 261 -3.27 4.79 -25.08
CA GLU A 261 -2.18 5.61 -24.53
C GLU A 261 -1.20 4.77 -23.71
N ALA A 262 -1.69 3.79 -22.95
CA ALA A 262 -0.85 2.84 -22.25
C ALA A 262 0.03 2.04 -23.23
N GLU A 263 -0.55 1.57 -24.35
CA GLU A 263 0.17 0.88 -25.41
C GLU A 263 1.21 1.80 -26.05
N ASP A 264 0.86 3.05 -26.39
CA ASP A 264 1.77 4.00 -27.04
C ASP A 264 2.97 4.35 -26.17
N VAL A 265 2.77 4.58 -24.87
CA VAL A 265 3.86 4.82 -23.90
C VAL A 265 4.78 3.61 -23.86
N ALA A 266 4.23 2.40 -23.67
CA ALA A 266 5.03 1.19 -23.56
C ALA A 266 5.76 0.85 -24.88
N LEU A 267 5.14 1.08 -26.04
CA LEU A 267 5.80 0.90 -27.35
C LEU A 267 6.95 1.88 -27.57
N ARG A 268 6.88 3.11 -27.04
CA ARG A 268 8.02 4.04 -27.08
C ARG A 268 9.20 3.48 -26.29
N THR A 269 8.95 2.97 -25.08
CA THR A 269 9.97 2.32 -24.26
C THR A 269 10.59 1.12 -24.96
N LEU A 270 9.79 0.25 -25.59
CA LEU A 270 10.30 -0.92 -26.31
C LEU A 270 11.13 -0.58 -27.56
N ARG A 271 11.03 0.64 -28.09
CA ARG A 271 11.93 1.10 -29.17
C ARG A 271 13.33 1.42 -28.64
N GLU A 272 13.42 1.83 -27.39
CA GLU A 272 14.68 2.18 -26.72
C GLU A 272 15.31 0.95 -26.05
N ASP A 273 14.50 0.16 -25.33
CA ASP A 273 14.86 -1.12 -24.74
C ASP A 273 13.84 -2.21 -25.13
N PRO A 274 14.11 -2.99 -26.19
CA PRO A 274 13.24 -4.08 -26.63
C PRO A 274 13.10 -5.23 -25.62
N THR A 275 13.95 -5.29 -24.59
CA THR A 275 13.96 -6.33 -23.56
C THR A 275 13.28 -5.89 -22.26
N ASN A 276 12.71 -4.67 -22.22
CA ASN A 276 12.00 -4.17 -21.06
C ASN A 276 10.73 -4.99 -20.79
N ASN A 277 10.79 -5.87 -19.78
CA ASN A 277 9.69 -6.78 -19.44
C ASN A 277 8.40 -6.04 -19.05
N PHE A 278 8.50 -4.92 -18.34
CA PHE A 278 7.33 -4.14 -17.92
C PHE A 278 6.59 -3.57 -19.12
N ALA A 279 7.30 -2.97 -20.06
CA ALA A 279 6.71 -2.44 -21.27
C ALA A 279 6.06 -3.55 -22.13
N VAL A 280 6.67 -4.74 -22.20
CA VAL A 280 6.03 -5.91 -22.85
C VAL A 280 4.70 -6.28 -22.17
N THR A 281 4.68 -6.33 -20.83
CA THR A 281 3.46 -6.64 -20.06
C THR A 281 2.36 -5.61 -20.29
N ILE A 282 2.68 -4.31 -20.25
CA ILE A 282 1.70 -3.24 -20.49
C ILE A 282 1.10 -3.32 -21.90
N VAL A 283 1.92 -3.53 -22.94
CA VAL A 283 1.42 -3.72 -24.33
C VAL A 283 0.50 -4.94 -24.41
N GLY A 284 0.90 -6.07 -23.82
CA GLY A 284 0.12 -7.30 -23.83
C GLY A 284 -1.25 -7.11 -23.16
N LEU A 285 -1.26 -6.50 -21.97
CA LEU A 285 -2.48 -6.27 -21.21
C LEU A 285 -3.40 -5.25 -21.88
N ALA A 286 -2.86 -4.12 -22.36
CA ALA A 286 -3.64 -3.10 -23.07
C ALA A 286 -4.35 -3.70 -24.30
N LYS A 287 -3.65 -4.53 -25.09
CA LYS A 287 -4.24 -5.23 -26.25
C LYS A 287 -5.30 -6.25 -25.84
N GLN A 288 -5.05 -7.02 -24.79
CA GLN A 288 -5.99 -8.01 -24.30
C GLN A 288 -7.29 -7.34 -23.84
N LEU A 289 -7.19 -6.26 -23.04
CA LEU A 289 -8.35 -5.51 -22.57
C LEU A 289 -9.11 -4.90 -23.75
N ARG A 290 -8.42 -4.28 -24.71
CA ARG A 290 -9.07 -3.78 -25.94
C ARG A 290 -9.81 -4.87 -26.71
N SER A 291 -9.19 -6.03 -26.91
CA SER A 291 -9.83 -7.17 -27.59
C SER A 291 -11.08 -7.64 -26.84
N ILE A 292 -11.02 -7.74 -25.50
CA ILE A 292 -12.18 -8.13 -24.69
C ILE A 292 -13.34 -7.16 -24.89
N ILE A 293 -13.04 -5.85 -24.98
CA ILE A 293 -14.05 -4.81 -25.14
C ILE A 293 -14.60 -4.79 -26.57
N ASP A 294 -13.73 -4.96 -27.57
CA ASP A 294 -14.13 -5.04 -28.98
C ASP A 294 -15.00 -6.28 -29.26
N ASP A 295 -14.75 -7.39 -28.56
CA ASP A 295 -15.50 -8.65 -28.68
C ASP A 295 -16.73 -8.74 -27.75
N SER A 296 -16.91 -7.76 -26.86
CA SER A 296 -17.97 -7.72 -25.85
C SER A 296 -19.27 -7.10 -26.41
N GLU A 297 -20.43 -7.55 -25.91
CA GLU A 297 -21.71 -6.88 -26.17
C GLU A 297 -21.83 -5.52 -25.47
N PHE A 298 -21.01 -5.30 -24.44
CA PHE A 298 -20.89 -4.06 -23.68
C PHE A 298 -19.74 -3.19 -24.21
N GLY A 299 -19.98 -1.90 -24.37
CA GLY A 299 -18.95 -0.94 -24.78
C GLY A 299 -18.05 -0.50 -23.62
N LEU A 300 -16.99 0.22 -23.94
CA LEU A 300 -16.07 0.79 -22.94
C LEU A 300 -16.78 1.62 -21.86
N ASP A 301 -17.77 2.42 -22.27
CA ASP A 301 -18.55 3.27 -21.36
C ASP A 301 -19.42 2.45 -20.40
N ASP A 302 -19.88 1.27 -20.81
CA ASP A 302 -20.65 0.37 -19.94
C ASP A 302 -19.75 -0.26 -18.89
N ILE A 303 -18.54 -0.67 -19.28
CA ILE A 303 -17.55 -1.25 -18.35
C ILE A 303 -17.03 -0.18 -17.38
N ARG A 304 -16.82 1.05 -17.85
CA ARG A 304 -16.47 2.19 -16.98
C ARG A 304 -17.61 2.51 -16.02
N ARG A 305 -18.86 2.52 -16.50
CA ARG A 305 -20.03 2.73 -15.62
C ARG A 305 -20.15 1.63 -14.56
N ALA A 306 -19.83 0.39 -14.91
CA ALA A 306 -19.80 -0.72 -13.97
C ALA A 306 -18.68 -0.61 -12.92
N GLY A 307 -17.68 0.26 -13.11
CA GLY A 307 -16.60 0.49 -12.15
C GLY A 307 -15.71 -0.75 -11.91
N THR A 308 -15.66 -1.68 -12.87
CA THR A 308 -15.04 -3.01 -12.67
C THR A 308 -13.57 -2.91 -12.27
N ILE A 309 -12.82 -1.99 -12.88
CA ILE A 309 -11.38 -1.84 -12.58
C ILE A 309 -11.19 -1.16 -11.23
N GLU A 310 -12.01 -0.16 -10.91
CA GLU A 310 -12.02 0.53 -9.62
C GLU A 310 -12.35 -0.41 -8.47
N MET A 311 -13.32 -1.31 -8.66
CA MET A 311 -13.67 -2.35 -7.68
C MET A 311 -12.50 -3.33 -7.46
N ALA A 312 -11.86 -3.79 -8.54
CA ALA A 312 -10.69 -4.66 -8.44
C ALA A 312 -9.53 -3.94 -7.73
N TRP A 313 -9.31 -2.65 -8.02
CA TRP A 313 -8.29 -1.82 -7.39
C TRP A 313 -8.57 -1.62 -5.89
N LYS A 314 -9.83 -1.32 -5.53
CA LYS A 314 -10.29 -1.24 -4.13
C LYS A 314 -10.07 -2.57 -3.43
N GLY A 315 -10.46 -3.70 -4.02
CA GLY A 315 -10.29 -5.03 -3.44
C GLY A 315 -8.82 -5.36 -3.15
N LEU A 316 -7.91 -5.05 -4.08
CA LEU A 316 -6.47 -5.23 -3.88
C LEU A 316 -5.93 -4.34 -2.74
N ARG A 317 -6.37 -3.08 -2.67
CA ARG A 317 -6.03 -2.16 -1.59
C ARG A 317 -6.50 -2.69 -0.24
N ASP A 318 -7.77 -3.05 -0.16
CA ASP A 318 -8.40 -3.49 1.08
C ASP A 318 -7.73 -4.79 1.57
N GLN A 319 -7.38 -5.71 0.66
CA GLN A 319 -6.57 -6.89 0.96
C GLN A 319 -5.17 -6.54 1.45
N HIS A 320 -4.50 -5.59 0.80
CA HIS A 320 -3.15 -5.16 1.19
C HIS A 320 -3.13 -4.58 2.61
N LEU A 321 -4.15 -3.79 2.95
CA LEU A 321 -4.33 -3.19 4.27
C LEU A 321 -4.90 -4.17 5.31
N GLY A 322 -5.31 -5.39 4.91
CA GLY A 322 -5.93 -6.36 5.81
C GLY A 322 -7.29 -5.90 6.34
N ILE A 323 -8.02 -5.12 5.53
CA ILE A 323 -9.36 -4.60 5.87
C ILE A 323 -10.45 -5.15 4.94
N ASP A 324 -10.10 -6.09 4.06
CA ASP A 324 -11.03 -6.79 3.18
C ASP A 324 -12.07 -7.64 3.95
N LEU A 325 -13.10 -8.09 3.25
CA LEU A 325 -14.21 -8.85 3.83
C LEU A 325 -13.76 -10.14 4.51
N ALA A 326 -12.82 -10.89 3.94
CA ALA A 326 -12.36 -12.15 4.52
C ALA A 326 -11.64 -11.89 5.85
N THR A 327 -10.78 -10.88 5.89
CA THR A 327 -10.09 -10.47 7.12
C THR A 327 -11.07 -9.95 8.18
N ALA A 328 -12.09 -9.18 7.77
CA ALA A 328 -13.15 -8.70 8.66
C ALA A 328 -13.94 -9.85 9.30
N LEU A 329 -14.33 -10.85 8.50
CA LEU A 329 -15.09 -12.02 8.98
C LEU A 329 -14.25 -12.88 9.94
N ALA A 330 -12.96 -13.07 9.65
CA ALA A 330 -12.04 -13.76 10.54
C ALA A 330 -11.90 -13.05 11.90
N ALA A 331 -11.74 -11.72 11.88
CA ALA A 331 -11.68 -10.92 13.10
C ALA A 331 -13.01 -10.94 13.88
N LEU A 332 -14.14 -10.94 13.18
CA LEU A 332 -15.46 -11.07 13.81
C LEU A 332 -15.60 -12.41 14.52
N GLU A 333 -15.13 -13.50 13.92
CA GLU A 333 -15.20 -14.83 14.53
C GLU A 333 -14.48 -14.90 15.89
N GLU A 334 -13.42 -14.11 16.11
CA GLU A 334 -12.69 -14.09 17.37
C GLU A 334 -13.48 -13.42 18.50
N VAL A 335 -14.30 -12.41 18.18
CA VAL A 335 -15.00 -11.58 19.17
C VAL A 335 -16.51 -11.83 19.22
N MET A 336 -17.06 -12.62 18.29
CA MET A 336 -18.49 -12.82 18.17
C MET A 336 -19.12 -13.45 19.43
N PRO A 337 -20.19 -12.85 19.98
CA PRO A 337 -20.92 -13.42 21.12
C PRO A 337 -21.48 -14.83 20.83
N PRO A 338 -21.47 -15.76 21.80
CA PRO A 338 -21.97 -17.13 21.60
C PRO A 338 -23.42 -17.21 21.09
N GLU A 339 -24.27 -16.29 21.56
CA GLU A 339 -25.67 -16.16 21.16
C GLU A 339 -25.84 -15.80 19.69
N VAL A 340 -24.99 -14.92 19.16
CA VAL A 340 -24.96 -14.57 17.73
C VAL A 340 -24.40 -15.75 16.94
N ARG A 341 -23.28 -16.35 17.40
CA ARG A 341 -22.67 -17.52 16.74
C ARG A 341 -23.66 -18.69 16.59
N ALA A 342 -24.52 -18.90 17.59
CA ALA A 342 -25.51 -19.97 17.59
C ALA A 342 -26.62 -19.80 16.53
N THR A 343 -26.76 -18.62 15.91
CA THR A 343 -27.76 -18.39 14.85
C THR A 343 -27.22 -18.71 13.45
N PHE A 344 -25.91 -18.86 13.29
CA PHE A 344 -25.29 -19.14 12.00
C PHE A 344 -25.43 -20.61 11.60
N ARG A 345 -25.57 -20.82 10.29
CA ARG A 345 -25.53 -22.15 9.68
C ARG A 345 -24.08 -22.60 9.49
N PRO A 346 -23.82 -23.91 9.38
CA PRO A 346 -22.50 -24.40 9.03
C PRO A 346 -21.99 -23.80 7.71
N PRO A 347 -20.68 -23.58 7.54
CA PRO A 347 -20.10 -23.13 6.28
C PRO A 347 -20.28 -24.16 5.15
N LEU A 348 -20.33 -23.68 3.92
CA LEU A 348 -20.19 -24.51 2.73
C LEU A 348 -18.73 -24.88 2.48
N THR A 349 -18.48 -26.00 1.80
CA THR A 349 -17.15 -26.24 1.23
C THR A 349 -16.92 -25.30 0.04
N PRO A 350 -15.65 -24.98 -0.33
CA PRO A 350 -15.37 -24.15 -1.50
C PRO A 350 -16.06 -24.64 -2.77
N GLU A 351 -16.08 -25.96 -3.01
CA GLU A 351 -16.75 -26.53 -4.17
C GLU A 351 -18.28 -26.34 -4.13
N GLN A 352 -18.88 -26.36 -2.93
CA GLN A 352 -20.30 -26.11 -2.77
C GLN A 352 -20.64 -24.63 -2.96
N ALA A 353 -19.77 -23.72 -2.53
CA ALA A 353 -19.95 -22.28 -2.72
C ALA A 353 -19.88 -21.91 -4.21
N GLU A 354 -18.87 -22.43 -4.93
CA GLU A 354 -18.71 -22.20 -6.38
C GLU A 354 -19.93 -22.66 -7.22
N GLU A 355 -20.70 -23.63 -6.73
CA GLU A 355 -21.91 -24.13 -7.38
C GLU A 355 -23.17 -23.26 -7.12
N ARG A 356 -23.07 -22.21 -6.28
CA ARG A 356 -24.20 -21.35 -5.87
C ARG A 356 -24.14 -19.97 -6.53
N PRO A 357 -24.88 -19.74 -7.63
CA PRO A 357 -24.90 -18.45 -8.30
C PRO A 357 -25.50 -17.36 -7.38
N GLY A 358 -24.99 -16.13 -7.50
CA GLY A 358 -25.53 -14.94 -6.81
C GLY A 358 -25.04 -14.75 -5.37
N SER A 359 -24.51 -15.79 -4.73
CA SER A 359 -23.91 -15.71 -3.39
C SER A 359 -22.41 -15.41 -3.42
N ASP A 360 -21.94 -14.59 -2.46
CA ASP A 360 -20.52 -14.33 -2.26
C ASP A 360 -19.83 -15.55 -1.61
N ASP A 361 -18.82 -16.09 -2.28
CA ASP A 361 -18.05 -17.27 -1.84
C ASP A 361 -17.37 -17.03 -0.47
N THR A 362 -16.90 -15.81 -0.22
CA THR A 362 -16.22 -15.45 1.04
C THR A 362 -17.17 -15.58 2.22
N VAL A 363 -18.42 -15.12 2.05
CA VAL A 363 -19.44 -15.19 3.09
C VAL A 363 -19.92 -16.62 3.29
N THR A 364 -20.25 -17.34 2.23
CA THR A 364 -20.85 -18.68 2.33
C THR A 364 -19.87 -19.74 2.82
N THR A 365 -18.57 -19.59 2.53
CA THR A 365 -17.51 -20.44 3.10
C THR A 365 -17.17 -20.08 4.55
N TRP A 366 -17.53 -18.89 5.04
CA TRP A 366 -17.47 -18.53 6.45
C TRP A 366 -18.67 -19.09 7.23
N HIS A 367 -19.89 -18.80 6.77
CA HIS A 367 -21.15 -19.36 7.24
C HIS A 367 -22.22 -19.26 6.13
N ASP A 368 -23.01 -20.31 5.90
CA ASP A 368 -24.12 -20.31 4.93
C ASP A 368 -25.35 -19.55 5.46
N GLY A 369 -25.17 -18.30 5.87
CA GLY A 369 -26.22 -17.44 6.41
C GLY A 369 -26.61 -17.72 7.87
N GLN A 370 -27.67 -17.05 8.29
CA GLN A 370 -28.27 -17.16 9.63
C GLN A 370 -29.68 -17.77 9.58
N LEU A 371 -30.17 -18.24 10.72
CA LEU A 371 -31.56 -18.69 10.86
C LEU A 371 -32.54 -17.51 10.70
N PRO A 372 -33.68 -17.69 10.01
CA PRO A 372 -34.72 -16.66 9.92
C PRO A 372 -35.21 -16.16 11.28
N GLY A 373 -35.48 -14.86 11.37
CA GLY A 373 -35.95 -14.16 12.57
C GLY A 373 -34.87 -13.81 13.58
N THR A 374 -33.59 -13.98 13.24
CA THR A 374 -32.47 -13.78 14.18
C THR A 374 -31.72 -12.46 14.02
N GLY A 375 -32.14 -11.56 13.12
CA GLY A 375 -31.46 -10.28 12.91
C GLY A 375 -31.35 -9.41 14.17
N SER A 376 -32.35 -9.45 15.05
CA SER A 376 -32.31 -8.71 16.33
C SER A 376 -31.22 -9.18 17.31
N VAL A 377 -30.67 -10.39 17.12
CA VAL A 377 -29.63 -10.96 18.01
C VAL A 377 -28.32 -10.18 17.93
N TRP A 378 -28.07 -9.45 16.83
CA TRP A 378 -26.93 -8.55 16.70
C TRP A 378 -26.97 -7.39 17.71
N GLY A 379 -28.15 -6.93 18.13
CA GLY A 379 -28.29 -5.84 19.11
C GLY A 379 -27.78 -4.47 18.64
N LEU A 380 -27.61 -4.25 17.33
CA LEU A 380 -26.95 -3.07 16.74
C LEU A 380 -27.87 -2.21 15.84
N GLY A 381 -29.17 -2.23 16.10
CA GLY A 381 -30.11 -1.23 15.57
C GLY A 381 -30.66 -1.47 14.17
N ALA A 382 -30.13 -2.44 13.42
CA ALA A 382 -30.75 -2.98 12.22
C ALA A 382 -31.03 -4.47 12.46
N ASP A 383 -32.32 -4.87 12.47
CA ASP A 383 -32.76 -6.25 12.66
C ASP A 383 -32.50 -7.09 11.39
N VAL A 384 -31.29 -6.98 10.83
CA VAL A 384 -30.86 -7.68 9.62
C VAL A 384 -30.00 -8.89 9.96
N ARG A 385 -30.08 -9.94 9.15
CA ARG A 385 -29.31 -11.17 9.29
C ARG A 385 -28.72 -11.61 7.95
N PHE A 386 -27.67 -12.43 7.98
CA PHE A 386 -27.15 -13.02 6.75
C PHE A 386 -28.16 -13.96 6.10
N MET A 387 -28.32 -13.81 4.79
CA MET A 387 -29.07 -14.75 3.96
C MET A 387 -28.22 -16.00 3.72
N SER A 388 -28.89 -17.16 3.65
CA SER A 388 -28.25 -18.39 3.16
C SER A 388 -28.20 -18.39 1.64
N SER A 389 -27.29 -19.18 1.07
CA SER A 389 -27.19 -19.37 -0.39
C SER A 389 -28.51 -19.83 -1.03
N GLU A 390 -29.28 -20.69 -0.34
CA GLU A 390 -30.61 -21.13 -0.78
C GLU A 390 -31.63 -19.97 -0.83
N GLU A 391 -31.53 -19.01 0.10
CA GLU A 391 -32.41 -17.85 0.11
C GLU A 391 -32.08 -16.84 -1.00
N ILE A 392 -30.78 -16.68 -1.30
CA ILE A 392 -30.31 -15.84 -2.39
C ILE A 392 -30.76 -16.45 -3.74
N GLU A 393 -30.52 -17.75 -3.95
CA GLU A 393 -30.94 -18.46 -5.17
C GLU A 393 -32.46 -18.36 -5.39
N ALA A 394 -33.26 -18.57 -4.34
CA ALA A 394 -34.72 -18.45 -4.43
C ALA A 394 -35.18 -17.02 -4.76
N MET A 395 -34.47 -16.01 -4.26
CA MET A 395 -34.77 -14.61 -4.54
C MET A 395 -34.40 -14.24 -5.99
N ASP A 396 -33.26 -14.71 -6.47
CA ASP A 396 -32.82 -14.51 -7.86
C ASP A 396 -33.81 -15.12 -8.86
N GLU A 397 -34.24 -16.36 -8.62
CA GLU A 397 -35.27 -17.02 -9.43
C GLU A 397 -36.58 -16.22 -9.47
N GLU A 398 -37.01 -15.65 -8.33
CA GLU A 398 -38.24 -14.85 -8.23
C GLU A 398 -38.12 -13.51 -8.98
N ILE A 399 -36.95 -12.86 -8.91
CA ILE A 399 -36.68 -11.61 -9.63
C ILE A 399 -36.67 -11.85 -11.14
N GLU A 400 -36.02 -12.92 -11.59
CA GLU A 400 -36.00 -13.31 -13.00
C GLU A 400 -37.40 -13.66 -13.51
N ALA A 401 -38.18 -14.41 -12.73
CA ALA A 401 -39.52 -14.82 -13.10
C ALA A 401 -40.52 -13.65 -13.14
N ASN A 402 -40.37 -12.68 -12.24
CA ASN A 402 -41.37 -11.63 -12.00
C ASN A 402 -40.76 -10.22 -12.00
N GLN A 403 -39.89 -9.91 -12.96
CA GLN A 403 -39.12 -8.66 -13.02
C GLN A 403 -39.98 -7.37 -12.89
N GLU A 404 -41.23 -7.38 -13.35
CA GLU A 404 -42.17 -6.25 -13.20
C GLU A 404 -42.50 -5.92 -11.73
N ASN A 405 -42.42 -6.90 -10.84
CA ASN A 405 -42.61 -6.72 -9.39
C ASN A 405 -41.36 -6.16 -8.71
N TRP A 406 -40.24 -6.09 -9.43
CA TRP A 406 -38.94 -5.64 -8.95
C TRP A 406 -38.41 -4.48 -9.80
N PRO A 407 -39.18 -3.37 -9.97
CA PRO A 407 -38.84 -2.29 -10.90
C PRO A 407 -37.56 -1.53 -10.52
N ARG A 408 -37.04 -1.75 -9.31
CA ARG A 408 -35.77 -1.18 -8.83
C ARG A 408 -34.62 -2.15 -8.87
N TRP A 409 -34.85 -3.39 -9.29
CA TRP A 409 -33.77 -4.33 -9.53
C TRP A 409 -32.98 -3.84 -10.74
N PRO A 410 -31.73 -3.45 -10.56
CA PRO A 410 -31.00 -2.78 -11.61
C PRO A 410 -30.60 -3.82 -12.65
N GLN A 411 -31.19 -3.73 -13.85
CA GLN A 411 -30.93 -4.66 -14.95
C GLN A 411 -29.50 -4.57 -15.49
N ASN A 412 -28.83 -3.43 -15.25
CA ASN A 412 -27.54 -3.08 -15.82
C ASN A 412 -26.48 -2.81 -14.76
N GLU A 413 -26.72 -3.25 -13.52
CA GLU A 413 -25.80 -3.05 -12.39
C GLU A 413 -25.45 -4.41 -11.82
N ARG A 414 -24.18 -4.58 -11.45
CA ARG A 414 -23.75 -5.74 -10.68
C ARG A 414 -24.15 -5.51 -9.23
N TRP A 415 -24.82 -6.48 -8.64
CA TRP A 415 -25.19 -6.48 -7.24
C TRP A 415 -24.86 -7.84 -6.64
N ASP A 416 -24.55 -7.85 -5.35
CA ASP A 416 -24.35 -9.07 -4.56
C ASP A 416 -25.26 -8.97 -3.32
N GLN A 417 -26.02 -10.03 -3.03
CA GLN A 417 -26.96 -10.08 -1.90
C GLN A 417 -26.30 -10.66 -0.66
N TYR A 418 -26.54 -10.04 0.50
CA TYR A 418 -25.88 -10.44 1.75
C TYR A 418 -26.83 -10.64 2.93
N LEU A 419 -27.74 -9.69 3.18
CA LEU A 419 -28.55 -9.67 4.40
C LEU A 419 -30.04 -9.45 4.09
N THR A 420 -30.90 -9.82 5.04
CA THR A 420 -32.34 -9.51 5.01
C THR A 420 -32.85 -9.12 6.40
N ASP A 421 -33.88 -8.29 6.46
CA ASP A 421 -34.62 -7.95 7.69
C ASP A 421 -35.78 -8.92 8.01
N ASP A 422 -35.98 -9.96 7.21
CA ASP A 422 -37.11 -10.91 7.26
C ASP A 422 -38.52 -10.28 7.07
N ALA A 423 -38.61 -8.96 6.89
CA ALA A 423 -39.83 -8.20 6.62
C ALA A 423 -40.00 -7.87 5.12
N GLY A 424 -39.09 -8.40 4.29
CA GLY A 424 -39.06 -8.18 2.84
C GLY A 424 -38.06 -7.12 2.41
N GLY A 425 -37.25 -6.56 3.32
CA GLY A 425 -36.07 -5.77 3.00
C GLY A 425 -34.83 -6.64 2.82
N TYR A 426 -33.94 -6.21 1.95
CA TYR A 426 -32.69 -6.90 1.62
C TYR A 426 -31.54 -5.91 1.52
N VAL A 427 -30.37 -6.35 1.96
CA VAL A 427 -29.13 -5.58 1.95
C VAL A 427 -28.25 -6.10 0.85
N LEU A 428 -27.85 -5.19 -0.02
CA LEU A 428 -27.15 -5.43 -1.26
C LEU A 428 -25.84 -4.64 -1.24
N ALA A 429 -24.78 -5.19 -1.84
CA ALA A 429 -23.71 -4.36 -2.38
C ALA A 429 -24.13 -3.87 -3.76
N VAL A 430 -24.15 -2.55 -3.96
CA VAL A 430 -24.49 -1.88 -5.23
C VAL A 430 -23.24 -1.18 -5.78
N GLU A 431 -23.39 -0.32 -6.81
CA GLU A 431 -22.32 0.47 -7.46
C GLU A 431 -21.21 0.88 -6.47
N PHE A 432 -19.97 0.51 -6.82
CA PHE A 432 -18.77 0.75 -6.01
C PHE A 432 -18.77 0.11 -4.61
N ASP A 433 -19.39 -1.08 -4.49
CA ASP A 433 -19.41 -1.90 -3.28
C ASP A 433 -20.21 -1.26 -2.13
N ARG A 434 -21.03 -0.23 -2.41
CA ARG A 434 -21.81 0.47 -1.39
C ARG A 434 -22.85 -0.46 -0.78
N PHE A 435 -22.93 -0.52 0.54
CA PHE A 435 -23.81 -1.46 1.23
C PHE A 435 -25.12 -0.80 1.65
N VAL A 436 -26.22 -1.17 1.01
CA VAL A 436 -27.51 -0.47 1.13
C VAL A 436 -28.67 -1.41 1.46
N LEU A 437 -29.60 -0.97 2.31
CA LEU A 437 -30.89 -1.63 2.55
C LEU A 437 -31.91 -1.12 1.55
N ARG A 438 -32.50 -2.04 0.79
CA ARG A 438 -33.64 -1.78 -0.08
C ARG A 438 -34.90 -2.35 0.55
N MET A 439 -35.91 -1.50 0.73
CA MET A 439 -37.19 -1.90 1.33
C MET A 439 -38.36 -1.76 0.35
N PRO A 440 -39.35 -2.67 0.38
CA PRO A 440 -40.56 -2.54 -0.41
C PRO A 440 -41.29 -1.23 -0.10
N GLY A 441 -41.61 -0.45 -1.15
CA GLY A 441 -42.40 0.78 -1.03
C GLY A 441 -41.67 2.03 -0.51
N VAL A 442 -40.35 1.95 -0.24
CA VAL A 442 -39.51 3.13 0.06
C VAL A 442 -38.71 3.48 -1.18
N ASP A 443 -38.73 4.73 -1.65
CA ASP A 443 -38.15 5.16 -2.95
C ASP A 443 -36.63 5.22 -3.04
N GLU A 444 -35.96 5.38 -1.91
CA GLU A 444 -34.51 5.55 -1.84
C GLU A 444 -33.87 4.38 -1.09
N ASP A 445 -32.73 3.92 -1.58
CA ASP A 445 -31.90 2.94 -0.89
C ASP A 445 -31.31 3.58 0.38
N ILE A 446 -31.36 2.86 1.50
CA ILE A 446 -30.87 3.35 2.78
C ILE A 446 -29.42 2.89 2.97
N PRO A 447 -28.43 3.79 3.01
CA PRO A 447 -27.04 3.40 3.25
C PRO A 447 -26.89 2.76 4.63
N ILE A 448 -26.24 1.59 4.69
CA ILE A 448 -25.92 0.91 5.96
C ILE A 448 -24.42 0.99 6.27
N ALA A 449 -23.58 0.83 5.25
CA ALA A 449 -22.12 0.94 5.35
C ALA A 449 -21.50 1.28 4.00
N ASP A 450 -20.22 1.67 4.01
CA ASP A 450 -19.47 1.96 2.79
C ASP A 450 -19.16 0.69 1.98
N SER A 451 -19.10 -0.48 2.65
CA SER A 451 -18.93 -1.80 2.04
C SER A 451 -19.44 -2.95 2.94
N PRO A 452 -19.57 -4.19 2.41
CA PRO A 452 -19.83 -5.37 3.25
C PRO A 452 -18.74 -5.57 4.31
N ALA A 453 -17.47 -5.40 3.96
CA ALA A 453 -16.34 -5.50 4.89
C ALA A 453 -16.45 -4.45 6.02
N ASP A 454 -16.81 -3.23 5.65
CA ASP A 454 -17.03 -2.12 6.57
C ASP A 454 -18.16 -2.38 7.56
N TRP A 455 -19.26 -2.99 7.08
CA TRP A 455 -20.35 -3.42 7.95
C TRP A 455 -19.88 -4.46 8.97
N VAL A 456 -19.09 -5.45 8.55
CA VAL A 456 -18.54 -6.50 9.42
C VAL A 456 -17.58 -5.92 10.45
N TRP A 457 -16.63 -5.08 10.05
CA TRP A 457 -15.69 -4.44 10.97
C TRP A 457 -16.40 -3.58 12.02
N ASP A 458 -17.52 -2.91 11.69
CA ASP A 458 -18.31 -2.18 12.69
C ASP A 458 -18.85 -3.11 13.79
N ARG A 459 -19.13 -4.38 13.48
CA ARG A 459 -19.51 -5.40 14.48
C ARG A 459 -18.31 -5.86 15.29
N VAL A 460 -17.15 -6.06 14.66
CA VAL A 460 -15.89 -6.39 15.36
C VAL A 460 -15.64 -5.37 16.46
N VAL A 461 -15.71 -4.08 16.12
CA VAL A 461 -15.53 -2.97 17.07
C VAL A 461 -16.61 -2.95 18.14
N ALA A 462 -17.88 -3.12 17.75
CA ALA A 462 -19.00 -3.15 18.71
C ALA A 462 -18.86 -4.27 19.75
N TYR A 463 -18.22 -5.39 19.39
CA TYR A 463 -17.93 -6.50 20.29
C TYR A 463 -16.55 -6.41 20.98
N GLY A 464 -15.86 -5.27 20.85
CA GLY A 464 -14.60 -5.00 21.54
C GLY A 464 -13.34 -5.52 20.85
N GLY A 465 -13.43 -5.89 19.57
CA GLY A 465 -12.28 -6.20 18.73
C GLY A 465 -11.48 -4.96 18.31
N HIS A 466 -10.29 -5.20 17.76
CA HIS A 466 -9.45 -4.15 17.20
C HIS A 466 -10.00 -3.69 15.85
N ASP A 467 -10.02 -2.37 15.62
CA ASP A 467 -10.31 -1.78 14.31
C ASP A 467 -8.99 -1.49 13.59
N PRO A 468 -8.60 -2.28 12.57
CA PRO A 468 -7.42 -1.98 11.77
C PRO A 468 -7.70 -0.91 10.71
N ARG A 469 -8.97 -0.50 10.54
CA ARG A 469 -9.30 0.47 9.51
C ARG A 469 -8.75 1.85 9.87
N PRO A 470 -8.38 2.62 8.84
CA PRO A 470 -8.15 4.06 8.95
C PRO A 470 -9.22 4.78 9.76
N ALA A 471 -8.84 5.85 10.45
CA ALA A 471 -9.81 6.70 11.13
C ALA A 471 -10.83 7.24 10.12
N ARG A 472 -12.07 6.74 10.21
CA ARG A 472 -13.14 7.17 9.30
C ARG A 472 -13.46 8.65 9.51
N ARG A 473 -13.54 9.42 8.42
CA ARG A 473 -14.27 10.69 8.46
C ARG A 473 -15.75 10.37 8.74
N PRO A 474 -16.44 11.13 9.61
CA PRO A 474 -17.87 10.98 9.78
C PRO A 474 -18.59 11.07 8.42
N LEU A 475 -19.58 10.21 8.19
CA LEU A 475 -20.38 10.10 6.95
C LEU A 475 -21.14 11.39 6.53
N GLU A 476 -20.92 12.52 7.20
CA GLU A 476 -21.47 13.81 6.80
C GLU A 476 -20.56 14.47 5.76
N SER A 477 -21.04 14.53 4.51
CA SER A 477 -20.55 15.34 3.38
C SER A 477 -19.73 14.69 2.26
N PHE A 478 -20.05 13.46 1.84
CA PHE A 478 -19.83 13.10 0.44
C PHE A 478 -20.94 13.71 -0.42
N VAL A 479 -20.74 14.96 -0.85
CA VAL A 479 -21.47 15.48 -2.02
C VAL A 479 -20.88 14.72 -3.21
N PRO A 480 -21.69 14.03 -4.04
CA PRO A 480 -21.18 13.39 -5.23
C PRO A 480 -20.44 14.44 -6.07
N VAL A 481 -19.17 14.19 -6.37
CA VAL A 481 -18.49 14.93 -7.44
C VAL A 481 -19.25 14.55 -8.69
N GLU A 482 -20.03 15.49 -9.24
CA GLU A 482 -20.68 15.30 -10.52
C GLU A 482 -19.65 14.80 -11.54
N PRO A 483 -19.98 13.80 -12.36
CA PRO A 483 -19.11 13.40 -13.46
C PRO A 483 -18.96 14.61 -14.37
N ARG A 484 -17.73 15.12 -14.52
CA ARG A 484 -17.42 16.16 -15.52
C ARG A 484 -17.62 15.57 -16.91
N LEU A 485 -18.85 15.61 -17.39
CA LEU A 485 -19.16 15.44 -18.80
C LEU A 485 -19.00 16.78 -19.50
N GLY A 486 -18.10 16.80 -20.49
CA GLY A 486 -18.21 17.64 -21.68
C GLY A 486 -17.93 19.12 -21.48
N GLY A 487 -16.74 19.54 -21.92
CA GLY A 487 -16.64 20.87 -22.49
C GLY A 487 -17.53 20.97 -23.73
N GLU A 488 -18.26 22.07 -23.87
CA GLU A 488 -18.57 22.65 -25.17
C GLU A 488 -18.76 24.18 -25.02
N GLN A 489 -17.86 24.89 -25.72
CA GLN A 489 -18.08 26.10 -26.52
C GLN A 489 -18.65 27.36 -25.85
N GLU A 490 -17.79 28.39 -25.74
CA GLU A 490 -18.22 29.78 -25.94
C GLU A 490 -17.61 30.34 -27.24
N ALA A 491 -18.54 30.71 -28.13
CA ALA A 491 -18.57 31.81 -29.10
C ALA A 491 -17.41 32.05 -30.09
#